data_AF-A0A9E5GMI8-F1
#
_entry.id   AF-A0A9E5GMI8-F1
#
_cell.length_a   1.000
_cell.length_b   1.000
_cell.length_c   1.000
_cell.angle_alpha   90.00
_cell.angle_beta   90.00
_cell.angle_gamma   90.00
#
_symmetry.space_group_name_H-M   'P 1'
#
loop_
_entity.id
_entity.type
_entity.pdbx_description
1 polymer ?
#
loop_
_entity_poly.entity_id
_entity_poly.type
_entity_poly.pdbx_seq_one_letter_code
_entity_poly.pdbx_strand_id
1 'polypeptide(L)'
;MQKLAEEAITSNVAVLQENGANNSSMVYLDSLNGDVLAYVGSINYFDEQIKGQNDMVQRPRQSGSSIKPLIYALALEKLGLSIDSPIYDIPFKIGPDKPNNADDKFE
;
A
#
# COMPACT_ATOMS: atom_id res chain seq x y z
N MET A 1 -5.58 18.89 9.83
CA MET A 1 -5.17 17.58 9.27
C MET A 1 -3.76 17.60 8.72
N GLN A 2 -3.37 18.57 7.88
CA GLN A 2 -2.02 18.65 7.30
C GLN A 2 -0.86 18.46 8.30
N LYS A 3 -0.78 19.26 9.37
CA LYS A 3 0.30 19.16 10.37
C LYS A 3 0.42 17.76 11.00
N LEU A 4 -0.72 17.11 11.28
CA LEU A 4 -0.74 15.75 11.83
C LEU A 4 -0.23 14.72 10.82
N ALA A 5 -0.51 14.89 9.53
CA ALA A 5 0.00 14.01 8.48
C ALA A 5 1.52 14.14 8.33
N GLU A 6 2.05 15.35 8.38
CA GLU A 6 3.50 15.62 8.37
C GLU A 6 4.19 15.03 9.60
N GLU A 7 3.61 15.19 10.79
CA GLU A 7 4.09 14.59 12.04
C GLU A 7 4.07 13.04 11.97
N ALA A 8 3.00 12.44 11.46
CA ALA A 8 2.87 10.99 11.33
C ALA A 8 3.87 10.37 10.33
N ILE A 9 4.18 11.08 9.23
CA ILE A 9 5.21 10.64 8.30
C ILE A 9 6.60 10.74 8.95
N THR A 10 6.91 11.87 9.58
CA THR A 10 8.24 12.13 10.14
C THR A 10 8.53 11.26 11.36
N SER A 11 7.54 10.87 12.15
CA SER A 11 7.70 9.96 13.29
C SER A 11 8.10 8.53 12.89
N ASN A 12 7.85 8.12 11.64
CA ASN A 12 8.09 6.75 11.16
C ASN A 12 9.36 6.59 10.32
N VAL A 13 10.19 7.63 10.21
CA VAL A 13 11.41 7.63 9.36
C VAL A 13 12.36 6.50 9.72
N ALA A 14 12.59 6.25 11.02
CA ALA A 14 13.50 5.20 11.46
C ALA A 14 13.08 3.81 10.96
N VAL A 15 11.79 3.48 11.09
CA VAL A 15 11.23 2.21 10.62
C VAL A 15 11.31 2.09 9.10
N LEU A 16 11.07 3.17 8.37
CA LEU A 16 11.21 3.18 6.91
C LEU A 16 12.64 2.85 6.48
N GLN A 17 13.63 3.47 7.13
CA GLN A 17 15.04 3.25 6.84
C GLN A 17 15.48 1.81 7.13
N GLU A 18 15.01 1.21 8.22
CA GLU A 18 15.25 -0.21 8.53
C GLU A 18 14.73 -1.15 7.44
N ASN A 19 13.67 -0.76 6.73
CA ASN A 19 13.07 -1.52 5.62
C ASN A 19 13.62 -1.11 4.24
N GLY A 20 14.71 -0.33 4.20
CA GLY A 20 15.37 0.09 2.95
C GLY A 20 14.63 1.20 2.19
N ALA A 21 13.66 1.86 2.81
CA ALA A 21 12.97 3.02 2.26
C ALA A 21 13.57 4.32 2.81
N ASN A 22 13.76 5.32 1.94
CA ASN A 22 14.32 6.62 2.32
C ASN A 22 13.33 7.78 2.16
N ASN A 23 12.11 7.53 1.69
CA ASN A 23 11.09 8.54 1.46
C ASN A 23 9.69 7.93 1.69
N SER A 24 8.67 8.77 1.88
CA SER A 24 7.30 8.39 2.18
C SER A 24 6.35 9.52 1.81
N SER A 25 5.08 9.18 1.62
CA SER A 25 4.01 10.11 1.24
C SER A 25 2.68 9.69 1.85
N MET A 26 1.77 10.64 1.99
CA MET A 26 0.43 10.43 2.54
C MET A 26 -0.58 11.35 1.87
N VAL A 27 -1.76 10.79 1.59
CA VAL A 27 -2.96 11.56 1.28
C VAL A 27 -4.00 11.17 2.31
N TYR A 28 -4.64 12.17 2.91
CA TYR A 28 -5.76 11.95 3.82
C TYR A 28 -7.02 12.55 3.20
N LEU A 29 -8.03 11.71 3.01
CA LEU A 29 -9.28 12.04 2.33
C LEU A 29 -10.46 11.99 3.31
N ASP A 30 -11.44 12.87 3.11
CA ASP A 30 -12.78 12.65 3.64
C ASP A 30 -13.43 11.48 2.88
N SER A 31 -13.91 10.47 3.60
CA SER A 31 -14.44 9.25 2.99
C SER A 31 -15.84 9.40 2.40
N LEU A 32 -16.57 10.46 2.75
CA LEU A 32 -17.94 10.69 2.28
C LEU A 32 -17.96 11.47 0.97
N ASN A 33 -17.14 12.51 0.85
CA ASN A 33 -17.13 13.39 -0.30
C ASN A 33 -15.84 13.37 -1.13
N GLY A 34 -14.77 12.73 -0.64
CA GLY A 34 -13.50 12.62 -1.35
C GLY A 34 -12.58 13.84 -1.22
N ASP A 35 -12.92 14.81 -0.37
CA ASP A 35 -12.11 16.02 -0.18
C ASP A 35 -10.71 15.67 0.34
N VAL A 36 -9.69 16.33 -0.21
CA VAL A 36 -8.31 16.19 0.26
C VAL A 36 -8.12 17.06 1.50
N LEU A 37 -8.01 16.41 2.65
CA LEU A 37 -7.83 17.05 3.96
C LEU A 37 -6.34 17.22 4.33
N ALA A 38 -5.47 16.38 3.77
CA ALA A 38 -4.02 16.53 3.85
C ALA A 38 -3.32 15.87 2.65
N TYR A 39 -2.19 16.45 2.24
CA TYR A 39 -1.37 15.96 1.14
C TYR A 39 0.11 16.15 1.47
N VAL A 40 0.88 15.07 1.52
CA VAL A 40 2.31 15.08 1.81
C VAL A 40 3.01 14.24 0.74
N GLY A 41 3.71 14.92 -0.17
CA GLY A 41 4.41 14.27 -1.29
C GLY A 41 5.76 13.66 -0.93
N SER A 42 6.39 14.13 0.14
CA SER A 42 7.68 13.62 0.63
C SER A 42 7.86 13.93 2.11
N ILE A 43 8.72 13.16 2.79
CA ILE A 43 9.11 13.38 4.20
C ILE A 43 9.78 14.76 4.40
N ASN A 44 10.64 15.17 3.46
CA ASN A 44 11.31 16.47 3.50
C ASN A 44 11.60 16.95 2.07
N TYR A 45 10.89 17.99 1.63
CA TYR A 45 11.03 18.55 0.28
C TYR A 45 12.45 19.03 -0.05
N PHE A 46 13.17 19.57 0.94
CA PHE A 46 14.49 20.17 0.75
C PHE A 46 15.65 19.18 0.89
N ASP A 47 15.37 17.92 1.19
CA ASP A 47 16.40 16.89 1.30
C ASP A 47 16.69 16.25 -0.06
N GLU A 48 17.83 16.64 -0.65
CA GLU A 48 18.28 16.12 -1.94
C GLU A 48 18.68 14.64 -1.89
N GLN A 49 19.11 14.11 -0.73
CA GLN A 49 19.56 12.72 -0.59
C GLN A 49 18.40 11.74 -0.80
N ILE A 50 17.21 12.12 -0.39
CA ILE A 50 15.97 11.34 -0.58
C ILE A 50 15.21 11.75 -1.85
N LYS A 51 15.78 12.69 -2.62
CA LYS A 51 15.13 13.35 -3.77
C LYS A 51 13.79 13.96 -3.36
N GLY A 52 13.79 14.78 -2.31
CA GLY A 52 12.61 15.32 -1.63
C GLY A 52 11.61 16.06 -2.52
N GLN A 53 12.06 16.62 -3.65
CA GLN A 53 11.15 17.27 -4.60
C GLN A 53 10.31 16.27 -5.42
N ASN A 54 10.59 14.96 -5.33
CA ASN A 54 9.74 13.95 -5.95
C ASN A 54 8.48 13.73 -5.10
N ASP A 55 7.35 14.13 -5.65
CA ASP A 55 6.05 13.81 -5.10
C ASP A 55 5.74 12.31 -5.23
N MET A 56 5.98 11.57 -4.15
CA MET A 56 5.79 10.13 -4.05
C MET A 56 4.32 9.70 -4.13
N VAL A 57 3.35 10.60 -3.89
CA VAL A 57 1.92 10.31 -4.12
C VAL A 57 1.64 10.05 -5.59
N GLN A 58 2.29 10.81 -6.48
CA GLN A 58 2.08 10.72 -7.92
C GLN A 58 3.01 9.72 -8.61
N ARG A 59 3.96 9.12 -7.90
CA ARG A 59 4.87 8.13 -8.48
C ARG A 59 4.23 6.74 -8.52
N PRO A 60 4.05 6.12 -9.71
CA PRO A 60 3.52 4.77 -9.79
C PRO A 60 4.41 3.77 -9.04
N ARG A 61 3.78 2.95 -8.21
CA ARG A 61 4.41 1.83 -7.49
C ARG A 61 3.47 0.64 -7.55
N GLN A 62 4.04 -0.55 -7.42
CA GLN A 62 3.25 -1.75 -7.22
C GLN A 62 2.54 -1.63 -5.85
N SER A 63 1.22 -1.83 -5.83
CA SER A 63 0.42 -1.77 -4.60
C SER A 63 0.76 -2.88 -3.61
N GLY A 64 1.40 -3.96 -4.08
CA GLY A 64 1.58 -5.18 -3.31
C GLY A 64 0.24 -5.75 -2.83
N SER A 65 0.25 -6.38 -1.65
CA SER A 65 -0.93 -7.03 -1.06
C SER A 65 -2.10 -6.08 -0.78
N SER A 66 -1.91 -4.76 -0.77
CA SER A 66 -2.99 -3.79 -0.55
C SER A 66 -4.08 -3.82 -1.63
N ILE A 67 -3.82 -4.44 -2.80
CA ILE A 67 -4.81 -4.63 -3.86
C ILE A 67 -5.85 -5.70 -3.52
N LYS A 68 -5.53 -6.64 -2.63
CA LYS A 68 -6.34 -7.84 -2.38
C LYS A 68 -7.80 -7.54 -2.04
N PRO A 69 -8.14 -6.54 -1.19
CA PRO A 69 -9.54 -6.21 -0.91
C PRO A 69 -10.38 -5.91 -2.16
N LEU A 70 -9.81 -5.26 -3.17
CA LEU A 70 -10.51 -4.99 -4.44
C LEU A 70 -10.74 -6.28 -5.25
N ILE A 71 -9.77 -7.21 -5.22
CA ILE A 71 -9.91 -8.53 -5.85
C ILE A 71 -11.01 -9.33 -5.17
N TYR A 72 -11.04 -9.35 -3.83
CA TYR A 72 -12.11 -10.02 -3.07
C TYR A 72 -13.48 -9.39 -3.35
N ALA A 73 -13.58 -8.06 -3.37
CA ALA A 73 -14.84 -7.38 -3.69
C ALA A 73 -15.37 -7.79 -5.08
N LEU A 74 -14.50 -7.87 -6.09
CA LEU A 74 -14.86 -8.34 -7.42
C LEU A 74 -15.31 -9.81 -7.41
N ALA A 75 -14.66 -10.66 -6.63
CA ALA A 75 -15.03 -12.07 -6.53
C ALA A 75 -16.41 -12.26 -5.87
N LEU A 76 -16.70 -11.50 -4.82
CA LEU A 76 -18.03 -11.48 -4.18
C LEU A 76 -19.10 -10.97 -5.15
N GLU A 77 -18.81 -9.90 -5.90
CA GLU A 77 -19.76 -9.27 -6.81
C GLU A 77 -20.02 -10.10 -8.08
N LYS A 78 -18.97 -10.68 -8.67
CA LYS A 78 -19.04 -11.27 -10.02
C LYS A 78 -18.99 -12.79 -10.06
N LEU A 79 -18.38 -13.43 -9.06
CA LEU A 79 -18.18 -14.88 -9.05
C LEU A 79 -19.17 -15.60 -8.13
N GLY A 80 -20.07 -14.87 -7.46
CA GLY A 80 -21.04 -15.44 -6.54
C GLY A 80 -20.40 -16.06 -5.29
N LEU A 81 -19.15 -15.70 -4.99
CA LEU A 81 -18.51 -16.10 -3.75
C LEU A 81 -19.16 -15.38 -2.57
N SER A 82 -19.10 -16.04 -1.43
CA SER A 82 -19.54 -15.56 -0.13
C SER A 82 -18.36 -15.54 0.84
N ILE A 83 -18.57 -14.99 2.04
CA ILE A 83 -17.53 -14.92 3.08
C ILE A 83 -17.09 -16.31 3.54
N ASP A 84 -17.96 -17.31 3.45
CA ASP A 84 -17.73 -18.71 3.81
C ASP A 84 -17.30 -19.60 2.63
N SER A 85 -17.14 -19.02 1.42
CA SER A 85 -16.65 -19.79 0.28
C SER A 85 -15.22 -20.29 0.54
N PRO A 86 -14.95 -21.60 0.38
CA PRO A 86 -13.60 -22.13 0.59
C PRO A 86 -12.65 -21.62 -0.50
N ILE A 87 -11.45 -21.23 -0.09
CA ILE A 87 -10.35 -20.84 -0.98
C ILE A 87 -9.19 -21.80 -0.72
N TYR A 88 -8.68 -22.44 -1.76
CA TYR A 88 -7.57 -23.38 -1.62
C TYR A 88 -6.25 -22.66 -1.40
N ASP A 89 -5.58 -22.97 -0.30
CA ASP A 89 -4.22 -22.53 0.00
C ASP A 89 -3.22 -23.64 -0.32
N ILE A 90 -2.97 -23.89 -1.60
CA ILE A 90 -2.10 -24.96 -2.08
C ILE A 90 -1.02 -24.42 -3.03
N PRO A 91 0.13 -25.11 -3.19
CA PRO A 91 1.10 -24.73 -4.21
C PRO A 91 0.48 -24.79 -5.61
N PHE A 92 0.60 -23.71 -6.39
CA PHE A 92 0.16 -23.68 -7.78
C PHE A 92 1.15 -22.94 -8.68
N LYS A 93 0.92 -23.00 -9.99
CA LYS A 93 1.71 -22.29 -11.01
C LYS A 93 0.81 -21.50 -11.93
N ILE A 94 1.26 -20.31 -12.32
CA ILE A 94 0.65 -19.51 -13.38
C ILE A 94 1.75 -19.23 -14.41
N GLY A 95 1.73 -19.93 -15.54
CA GLY A 95 2.83 -19.87 -16.50
C GLY A 95 4.17 -20.25 -15.85
N PRO A 96 5.22 -19.40 -15.93
CA PRO A 96 6.49 -19.64 -15.27
C PRO A 96 6.47 -19.34 -13.75
N ASP A 97 5.48 -18.56 -13.28
CA ASP A 97 5.44 -18.07 -11.91
C ASP A 97 4.95 -19.14 -10.93
N LYS A 98 5.58 -19.16 -9.76
CA LYS A 98 5.24 -20.01 -8.61
C LYS A 98 5.04 -19.10 -7.39
N PRO A 99 3.86 -18.49 -7.23
CA PRO A 99 3.57 -17.68 -6.06
C PRO A 99 3.74 -18.51 -4.78
N ASN A 100 4.20 -17.86 -3.71
CA ASN A 100 4.31 -18.47 -2.39
C ASN A 100 3.69 -17.56 -1.32
N ASN A 101 3.31 -18.16 -0.20
CA ASN A 101 2.86 -17.42 0.97
C ASN A 101 4.03 -16.72 1.65
N ALA A 102 3.74 -15.64 2.39
CA ALA A 102 4.78 -14.82 3.04
C ALA A 102 5.57 -15.60 4.11
N ASP A 103 5.02 -16.71 4.61
CA ASP A 103 5.60 -17.60 5.61
C ASP A 103 6.06 -18.96 5.02
N ASP A 104 6.01 -19.09 3.69
CA ASP A 104 6.38 -20.29 2.92
C ASP A 104 5.59 -21.57 3.28
N LYS A 105 4.38 -21.45 3.85
CA LYS A 105 3.51 -22.57 4.25
C LYS A 105 2.18 -22.58 3.50
N PHE A 106 1.49 -23.73 3.53
CA PHE A 106 0.19 -24.00 2.91
C PHE A 106 -0.67 -24.81 3.89
N GLU A 107 -2.00 -24.71 3.79
CA GLU A 107 -2.99 -25.41 4.66
C GLU A 107 -3.72 -26.58 3.98
#